data_AF-A0A0P1ERD6-F1
#
_entry.id   AF-A0A0P1ERD6-F1
#
_cell.length_a   1.000
_cell.length_b   1.000
_cell.length_c   1.000
_cell.angle_alpha   90.00
_cell.angle_beta   90.00
_cell.angle_gamma   90.00
#
_symmetry.space_group_name_H-M   'P 1'
#
loop_
_entity.id
_entity.type
_entity.pdbx_description
1 polymer ?
#
loop_
_entity_poly.entity_id
_entity_poly.type
_entity_poly.pdbx_seq_one_letter_code
_entity_poly.pdbx_strand_id
1 'polypeptide(L)'
;MTALFILRSVPAYIRSDNGPEFIAEAVRGGIKAVGAKTAYIEPGSPWENGYCESFNGRMRNELLNNEVFYSLREAQIIIKNWRKHYNTKPPHSALGYGPPATEVFVPIDQWSTMH
;
A
#
# COMPACT_ATOMS: atom_id res chain seq x y z
N MET A 1 3.76 -7.52 7.83
CA MET A 1 3.58 -7.91 6.41
C MET A 1 2.40 -8.86 6.20
N THR A 2 2.28 -9.92 7.00
CA THR A 2 1.31 -11.02 6.83
C THR A 2 -0.16 -10.59 6.69
N ALA A 3 -0.62 -9.62 7.50
CA ALA A 3 -2.02 -9.16 7.46
C ALA A 3 -2.43 -8.53 6.11
N LEU A 4 -1.51 -7.88 5.40
CA LEU A 4 -1.81 -7.30 4.09
C LEU A 4 -1.94 -8.40 3.02
N PHE A 5 -1.10 -9.43 3.07
CA PHE A 5 -1.14 -10.55 2.13
C PHE A 5 -2.37 -11.43 2.33
N ILE A 6 -2.84 -11.58 3.58
CA ILE A 6 -4.12 -12.24 3.84
C ILE A 6 -5.28 -11.48 3.16
N LEU A 7 -5.24 -10.14 3.17
CA LEU A 7 -6.32 -9.31 2.62
C LEU A 7 -6.24 -9.13 1.08
N ARG A 8 -5.04 -9.11 0.51
CA ARG A 8 -4.79 -8.69 -0.89
C ARG A 8 -4.12 -9.77 -1.75
N SER A 9 -3.91 -10.97 -1.20
CA SER A 9 -3.02 -12.00 -1.73
C SER A 9 -1.53 -11.61 -1.68
N VAL A 10 -0.66 -12.61 -1.80
CA VAL A 10 0.79 -12.40 -1.87
C VAL A 10 1.16 -11.86 -3.26
N PRO A 11 1.84 -10.71 -3.37
CA PRO A 11 2.32 -10.20 -4.65
C PRO A 11 3.53 -11.01 -5.15
N ALA A 12 3.69 -11.11 -6.47
CA ALA A 12 4.88 -11.75 -7.05
C ALA A 12 6.18 -11.00 -6.71
N TYR A 13 6.11 -9.66 -6.66
CA TYR A 13 7.25 -8.79 -6.35
C TYR A 13 6.86 -7.68 -5.37
N ILE A 14 7.78 -7.33 -4.48
CA ILE A 14 7.74 -6.14 -3.64
C ILE A 14 8.87 -5.23 -4.11
N ARG A 15 8.50 -4.05 -4.62
CA ARG A 15 9.47 -3.04 -5.05
C ARG A 15 9.88 -2.17 -3.86
N SER A 16 11.17 -1.89 -3.72
CA SER A 16 11.72 -1.00 -2.70
C SER A 16 12.89 -0.21 -3.26
N ASP A 17 13.21 0.91 -2.63
CA ASP A 17 14.45 1.62 -2.95
C ASP A 17 15.68 0.89 -2.37
N ASN A 18 16.86 1.45 -2.61
CA ASN A 18 18.12 0.90 -2.12
C ASN A 18 18.44 1.33 -0.67
N GLY A 19 17.44 1.73 0.12
CA GLY A 19 17.62 2.06 1.53
C GLY A 19 18.15 0.85 2.33
N PRO A 20 19.05 1.08 3.30
CA PRO A 20 19.64 -0.01 4.10
C PRO A 20 18.58 -0.84 4.84
N GLU A 21 17.45 -0.24 5.21
CA GLU A 21 16.30 -0.90 5.82
C GLU A 21 15.65 -1.95 4.90
N PHE A 22 15.68 -1.75 3.58
CA PHE A 22 15.09 -2.67 2.59
C PHE A 22 16.11 -3.68 2.06
N ILE A 23 17.40 -3.42 2.23
CA ILE A 23 18.49 -4.36 1.91
C ILE A 23 18.77 -5.32 3.08
N ALA A 24 18.34 -4.96 4.29
CA ALA A 24 18.49 -5.78 5.49
C ALA A 24 18.05 -7.25 5.27
N GLU A 25 18.86 -8.18 5.73
CA GLU A 25 18.62 -9.62 5.55
C GLU A 25 17.29 -10.07 6.18
N ALA A 26 16.95 -9.52 7.35
CA ALA A 26 15.68 -9.82 8.02
C ALA A 26 14.46 -9.47 7.15
N VAL A 27 14.51 -8.34 6.44
CA VAL A 27 13.42 -7.92 5.55
C VAL A 27 13.34 -8.82 4.32
N ARG A 28 14.48 -9.10 3.68
CA ARG A 28 14.54 -10.04 2.53
C ARG A 28 14.09 -11.45 2.93
N GLY A 29 14.49 -11.91 4.11
CA GLY A 29 14.06 -13.19 4.68
C GLY A 29 12.55 -13.25 4.88
N GLY A 30 11.95 -12.19 5.44
CA GLY A 30 10.50 -12.09 5.59
C GLY A 30 9.73 -12.08 4.27
N ILE A 31 10.24 -11.35 3.26
CA ILE A 31 9.65 -11.30 1.90
C ILE A 31 9.72 -12.68 1.23
N LYS A 32 10.88 -13.35 1.34
CA LYS A 32 11.06 -14.70 0.79
C LYS A 32 10.16 -15.72 1.49
N ALA A 33 10.02 -15.63 2.81
CA ALA A 33 9.20 -16.55 3.61
C ALA A 33 7.72 -16.52 3.23
N VAL A 34 7.21 -15.39 2.73
CA VAL A 34 5.82 -15.28 2.25
C VAL A 34 5.67 -15.67 0.77
N GLY A 35 6.75 -15.99 0.06
CA GLY A 35 6.73 -16.37 -1.35
C GLY A 35 6.84 -15.21 -2.34
N ALA A 36 7.08 -13.99 -1.88
CA ALA A 36 7.30 -12.82 -2.73
C ALA A 36 8.80 -12.65 -3.05
N LYS A 37 9.11 -11.96 -4.16
CA LYS A 37 10.47 -11.57 -4.54
C LYS A 37 10.70 -10.08 -4.29
N THR A 38 11.93 -9.67 -3.98
CA THR A 38 12.26 -8.24 -3.87
C THR A 38 12.73 -7.71 -5.22
N ALA A 39 12.24 -6.54 -5.61
CA ALA A 39 12.72 -5.78 -6.76
C ALA A 39 13.27 -4.44 -6.25
N TYR A 40 14.55 -4.16 -6.48
CA TYR A 40 15.13 -2.87 -6.15
C TYR A 40 15.01 -1.91 -7.32
N ILE A 41 14.88 -0.62 -7.05
CA ILE A 41 15.02 0.40 -8.10
C ILE A 41 16.44 0.38 -8.66
N GLU A 42 16.59 0.70 -9.94
CA GLU A 42 17.89 0.83 -10.56
C GLU A 42 18.68 2.00 -9.92
N PRO A 43 19.98 1.83 -9.62
CA PRO A 43 20.80 2.93 -9.14
C PRO A 43 20.80 4.10 -10.14
N GLY A 44 20.45 5.30 -9.67
CA GLY A 44 20.32 6.47 -10.54
C GLY A 44 18.95 6.64 -11.19
N SER A 45 17.96 5.82 -10.83
CA SER A 45 16.60 5.86 -11.39
C SER A 45 15.53 6.33 -10.38
N PRO A 46 15.60 7.57 -9.84
CA PRO A 46 14.66 8.05 -8.82
C PRO A 46 13.20 8.07 -9.29
N TRP A 47 12.95 8.18 -10.61
CA TRP A 47 11.60 8.15 -11.17
C TRP A 47 10.85 6.85 -10.91
N GLU A 48 11.56 5.73 -10.67
CA GLU A 48 10.94 4.45 -10.30
C GLU A 48 10.30 4.45 -8.91
N ASN A 49 10.68 5.40 -8.05
CA ASN A 49 10.13 5.58 -6.71
C ASN A 49 9.02 6.64 -6.66
N GLY A 50 8.66 7.26 -7.79
CA GLY A 50 7.77 8.42 -7.84
C GLY A 50 6.38 8.18 -7.22
N TYR A 51 5.87 6.95 -7.26
CA TYR A 51 4.60 6.59 -6.60
C TYR A 51 4.70 6.68 -5.07
N CYS A 52 5.73 6.09 -4.48
CA CYS A 52 5.96 6.12 -3.04
C CYS A 52 6.24 7.55 -2.56
N GLU A 53 7.02 8.32 -3.32
CA GLU A 53 7.29 9.73 -3.03
C GLU A 53 6.02 10.57 -3.08
N SER A 54 5.19 10.40 -4.12
CA SER A 54 3.92 11.10 -4.25
C SER A 54 2.95 10.75 -3.12
N PHE A 55 2.87 9.47 -2.74
CA PHE A 55 2.08 9.01 -1.60
C PHE A 55 2.55 9.65 -0.29
N ASN A 56 3.85 9.60 -0.01
CA ASN A 56 4.44 10.14 1.21
C ASN A 56 4.29 11.66 1.30
N GLY A 57 4.50 12.38 0.19
CA GLY A 57 4.29 13.82 0.10
C GLY A 57 2.84 14.19 0.39
N ARG A 58 1.89 13.42 -0.15
CA ARG A 58 0.47 13.65 0.08
C ARG A 58 0.04 13.37 1.52
N MET A 59 0.48 12.24 2.08
CA MET A 59 0.22 11.93 3.51
C MET A 59 0.75 13.05 4.40
N ARG A 60 1.94 13.59 4.09
CA ARG A 60 2.50 14.71 4.85
C ARG A 60 1.61 15.96 4.73
N ASN A 61 1.27 16.37 3.51
CA ASN A 61 0.54 17.61 3.26
C ASN A 61 -0.92 17.57 3.72
N GLU A 62 -1.59 16.43 3.57
CA GLU A 62 -3.02 16.31 3.86
C GLU A 62 -3.30 15.88 5.30
N LEU A 63 -2.37 15.13 5.92
CA LEU A 63 -2.57 14.58 7.25
C LEU A 63 -1.54 15.08 8.26
N LEU A 64 -0.27 14.73 8.08
CA LEU A 64 0.71 14.89 9.16
C LEU A 64 1.03 16.36 9.49
N ASN A 65 0.93 17.26 8.53
CA ASN A 65 1.15 18.70 8.75
C ASN A 65 -0.07 19.41 9.38
N ASN A 66 -1.26 18.80 9.31
CA ASN A 66 -2.52 19.43 9.76
C ASN A 66 -2.99 18.90 11.12
N GLU A 67 -2.38 17.85 11.65
CA GLU A 67 -2.83 17.13 12.84
C GLU A 67 -1.77 17.15 13.93
N VAL A 68 -2.20 17.38 15.18
CA VAL A 68 -1.39 17.17 16.38
C VAL A 68 -1.93 15.93 17.08
N PHE A 69 -1.11 14.90 17.21
CA PHE A 69 -1.50 13.65 17.87
C PHE A 69 -1.20 13.70 19.37
N TYR A 70 -2.21 13.49 20.19
CA TYR A 70 -2.10 13.45 21.66
C TYR A 70 -1.80 12.04 22.18
N SER A 71 -1.97 11.00 21.35
CA SER A 71 -1.57 9.63 21.68
C SER A 71 -1.25 8.78 20.45
N LEU A 72 -0.49 7.72 20.64
CA LEU A 72 -0.23 6.72 19.59
C LEU A 72 -1.55 6.09 19.09
N ARG A 73 -2.51 5.86 19.99
CA ARG A 73 -3.79 5.24 19.64
C ARG A 73 -4.61 6.15 18.71
N GLU A 74 -4.65 7.44 19.03
CA GLU A 74 -5.28 8.45 18.19
C GLU A 74 -4.62 8.50 16.81
N ALA A 75 -3.27 8.59 16.75
CA ALA A 75 -2.54 8.57 15.49
C ALA A 75 -2.88 7.34 14.64
N GLN A 76 -2.94 6.14 15.24
CA GLN A 76 -3.32 4.92 14.53
C GLN A 76 -4.73 4.98 13.93
N ILE A 77 -5.70 5.53 14.66
CA ILE A 77 -7.08 5.67 14.20
C ILE A 77 -7.15 6.67 13.04
N ILE A 78 -6.56 7.84 13.22
CA ILE A 78 -6.58 8.92 12.24
C ILE A 78 -5.87 8.47 10.95
N ILE A 79 -4.66 7.91 11.04
CA ILE A 79 -3.91 7.39 9.87
C ILE A 79 -4.69 6.28 9.16
N LYS A 80 -5.35 5.38 9.91
CA LYS A 80 -6.18 4.32 9.31
C LYS A 80 -7.37 4.90 8.55
N ASN A 81 -8.02 5.94 9.08
CA ASN A 81 -9.14 6.61 8.43
C ASN A 81 -8.68 7.37 7.19
N TRP A 82 -7.57 8.10 7.27
CA TRP A 82 -6.97 8.78 6.11
C TRP A 82 -6.59 7.78 5.01
N ARG A 83 -5.96 6.65 5.36
CA ARG A 83 -5.63 5.58 4.40
C ARG A 83 -6.87 5.01 3.72
N LYS A 84 -7.97 4.82 4.46
CA LYS A 84 -9.24 4.40 3.85
C LYS A 84 -9.72 5.46 2.86
N HIS A 85 -9.78 6.71 3.29
CA HIS A 85 -10.19 7.84 2.45
C HIS A 85 -9.37 7.95 1.17
N TYR A 86 -8.04 7.94 1.27
CA TYR A 86 -7.11 7.98 0.13
C TYR A 86 -7.36 6.84 -0.86
N ASN A 87 -7.65 5.62 -0.36
CA ASN A 87 -7.90 4.46 -1.22
C ASN A 87 -9.30 4.44 -1.85
N THR A 88 -10.31 5.05 -1.21
CA THR A 88 -11.73 4.95 -1.62
C THR A 88 -12.25 6.19 -2.32
N LYS A 89 -11.73 7.38 -2.00
CA LYS A 89 -12.15 8.65 -2.62
C LYS A 89 -11.06 9.10 -3.58
N PRO A 90 -11.37 9.31 -4.86
CA PRO A 90 -10.38 9.74 -5.83
C PRO A 90 -9.96 11.19 -5.54
N PRO A 91 -8.66 11.48 -5.43
CA PRO A 91 -8.14 12.82 -5.64
C PRO A 91 -7.50 12.96 -7.04
N HIS A 92 -7.73 12.01 -7.94
CA HIS A 92 -6.90 11.82 -9.12
C HIS A 92 -7.45 12.56 -10.34
N SER A 93 -6.98 13.80 -10.54
CA SER A 93 -6.97 14.46 -11.85
C SER A 93 -6.16 13.68 -12.90
N ALA A 94 -5.27 12.76 -12.50
CA ALA A 94 -4.45 11.92 -13.37
C ALA A 94 -5.08 10.58 -13.81
N LEU A 95 -6.16 10.12 -13.16
CA LEU A 95 -6.87 8.87 -13.48
C LEU A 95 -8.31 9.10 -13.97
N GLY A 96 -8.64 10.33 -14.40
CA GLY A 96 -10.00 10.66 -14.83
C GLY A 96 -11.05 10.47 -13.72
N TYR A 97 -10.70 10.74 -12.46
CA TYR A 97 -11.56 10.60 -11.27
C TYR A 97 -11.88 9.16 -10.80
N GLY A 98 -11.12 8.13 -11.20
CA GLY A 98 -11.26 6.77 -10.66
C GLY A 98 -10.53 6.56 -9.31
N PRO A 99 -11.08 5.80 -8.35
CA PRO A 99 -10.37 5.44 -7.11
C PRO A 99 -9.23 4.44 -7.37
N PRO A 100 -8.12 4.51 -6.63
CA PRO A 100 -6.97 3.61 -6.80
C PRO A 100 -7.26 2.16 -6.37
N ALA A 101 -8.33 1.94 -5.60
CA ALA A 101 -8.92 0.62 -5.41
C ALA A 101 -10.32 0.62 -6.03
N THR A 102 -10.49 -0.03 -7.18
CA THR A 102 -11.82 -0.49 -7.59
C THR A 102 -12.22 -1.58 -6.62
N GLU A 103 -13.30 -1.40 -5.86
CA GLU A 103 -13.91 -2.51 -5.11
C GLU A 103 -14.37 -3.54 -6.14
N VAL A 104 -13.60 -4.61 -6.31
CA VAL A 104 -14.03 -5.75 -7.11
C VAL A 104 -15.11 -6.45 -6.30
N PHE A 105 -16.37 -6.14 -6.60
CA PHE A 105 -17.50 -6.95 -6.17
C PHE A 105 -17.34 -8.32 -6.84
N VAL A 106 -16.97 -9.34 -6.07
CA VAL A 106 -17.06 -10.73 -6.50
C VAL A 106 -18.46 -11.19 -6.14
N PRO A 107 -19.38 -11.41 -7.10
CA PRO A 107 -20.65 -12.04 -6.80
C PRO A 107 -20.35 -13.42 -6.23
N ILE A 108 -20.87 -13.72 -5.05
CA ILE A 108 -20.90 -15.09 -4.56
C ILE A 108 -21.95 -15.78 -5.43
N ASP A 109 -21.53 -16.59 -6.40
CA ASP A 109 -22.41 -17.52 -7.09
C ASP A 109 -22.94 -18.53 -6.07
N GLN A 110 -24.07 -18.21 -5.46
CA GLN A 110 -24.93 -19.18 -4.81
C GLN A 110 -25.93 -19.66 -5.85
N TRP A 111 -25.56 -20.66 -6.66
CA TRP A 111 -26.41 -21.78 -7.09
C TRP A 111 -25.65 -22.63 -8.13
N SER A 112 -25.19 -23.81 -7.74
CA SER A 112 -25.48 -25.05 -8.49
C SER A 112 -24.98 -26.27 -7.72
N THR A 113 -25.82 -26.75 -6.79
CA THR A 113 -25.85 -28.17 -6.44
C THR A 113 -27.12 -28.73 -7.06
N MET A 114 -27.07 -29.14 -8.33
CA MET A 114 -27.97 -30.13 -8.93
C MET A 114 -27.30 -30.69 -10.18
N HIS A 115 -26.70 -31.88 -10.06
CA HIS A 115 -26.91 -33.07 -10.91
C HIS A 115 -26.03 -34.21 -10.40
#